data_AF-A0A6A7K1N0-F1
#
_entry.id   AF-A0A6A7K1N0-F1
#
_cell.length_a   1.000
_cell.length_b   1.000
_cell.length_c   1.000
_cell.angle_alpha   90.00
_cell.angle_beta   90.00
_cell.angle_gamma   90.00
#
_symmetry.space_group_name_H-M   'P 1'
#
loop_
_entity.id
_entity.type
_entity.pdbx_description
1 polymer ?
#
loop_
_entity_poly.entity_id
_entity_poly.type
_entity_poly.pdbx_seq_one_letter_code
_entity_poly.pdbx_strand_id
1 'polypeptide(L)' 'MITVKENASEILYLYLRDHGIKQNYVARKMEISSANFSSRLHGRLKFNADFALAVAKALDIDPTIFLN' A
#
# COMPACT_ATOMS: atom_id res chain seq x y z
N MET A 1 -19.87 4.64 1.17
CA MET A 1 -18.58 5.16 0.65
C MET A 1 -17.49 4.41 1.36
N ILE A 2 -16.59 3.75 0.64
CA ILE A 2 -15.44 3.10 1.25
C ILE A 2 -14.44 4.19 1.64
N THR A 3 -13.93 4.15 2.87
CA THR A 3 -12.96 5.14 3.37
C THR A 3 -11.62 4.48 3.68
N VAL A 4 -10.52 5.21 3.48
CA VAL A 4 -9.18 4.71 3.80
C VAL A 4 -8.88 5.03 5.25
N LYS A 5 -8.32 4.07 6.00
CA LYS A 5 -7.84 4.30 7.36
C LYS A 5 -6.78 5.40 7.37
N GLU A 6 -6.80 6.25 8.38
CA GLU A 6 -5.85 7.37 8.50
C GLU A 6 -4.39 6.88 8.56
N ASN A 7 -4.16 5.69 9.12
CA ASN A 7 -2.86 5.05 9.23
C ASN A 7 -2.59 3.99 8.15
N ALA A 8 -3.33 3.96 7.04
CA ALA A 8 -3.16 2.93 6.00
C ALA A 8 -1.72 2.84 5.43
N SER A 9 -1.04 3.98 5.28
CA SER A 9 0.37 4.02 4.87
C SER A 9 1.30 3.35 5.87
N GLU A 10 1.06 3.57 7.17
CA GLU A 10 1.84 2.96 8.26
C GLU A 10 1.56 1.45 8.35
N ILE A 11 0.29 1.05 8.23
CA ILE A 11 -0.11 -0.37 8.16
C ILE A 11 0.64 -1.06 7.03
N LEU A 12 0.67 -0.48 5.82
CA LEU A 12 1.41 -1.06 4.71
C LEU A 12 2.91 -1.12 5.00
N TYR A 13 3.50 -0.07 5.56
CA TYR A 13 4.93 -0.05 5.89
C TYR A 13 5.31 -1.16 6.86
N LEU A 14 4.55 -1.31 7.95
CA LEU A 14 4.75 -2.35 8.95
C LEU A 14 4.53 -3.75 8.35
N TYR A 15 3.46 -3.94 7.59
CA TYR A 15 3.16 -5.21 6.93
C TYR A 15 4.33 -5.66 6.05
N LEU A 16 4.87 -4.78 5.20
CA LEU A 16 5.99 -5.11 4.33
C LEU A 16 7.25 -5.45 5.12
N ARG A 17 7.56 -4.68 6.16
CA ARG A 17 8.72 -4.90 7.02
C ARG A 17 8.62 -6.26 7.72
N ASP A 18 7.48 -6.55 8.34
CA ASP A 18 7.28 -7.73 9.18
C ASP A 18 7.23 -9.02 8.34
N HIS A 19 6.86 -8.94 7.07
CA HIS A 19 6.87 -10.06 6.12
C HIS A 19 8.12 -10.13 5.23
N GLY A 20 9.11 -9.25 5.45
CA GLY A 20 10.34 -9.21 4.65
C GLY A 20 10.12 -8.86 3.17
N ILE A 21 9.02 -8.18 2.85
CA ILE A 21 8.63 -7.82 1.48
C ILE A 21 9.30 -6.51 1.08
N LYS A 22 10.09 -6.54 0.01
CA LYS A 22 10.74 -5.33 -0.50
C LYS A 22 9.74 -4.40 -1.20
N GLN A 23 9.80 -3.10 -0.94
CA GLN A 23 8.93 -2.11 -1.60
C GLN A 23 9.00 -2.19 -3.14
N ASN A 24 10.19 -2.42 -3.69
CA ASN A 24 10.39 -2.56 -5.14
C ASN A 24 9.75 -3.83 -5.74
N TYR A 25 9.48 -4.85 -4.94
CA TYR A 25 8.74 -6.04 -5.38
C TYR A 25 7.27 -5.67 -5.59
N VAL A 26 6.68 -4.97 -4.63
CA VAL A 26 5.27 -4.54 -4.70
C VAL A 26 5.08 -3.49 -5.79
N ALA A 27 5.98 -2.52 -5.89
CA ALA A 27 5.93 -1.50 -6.95
C ALA A 27 5.92 -2.13 -8.35
N ARG A 28 6.76 -3.15 -8.59
CA ARG A 28 6.77 -3.90 -9.86
C ARG A 28 5.46 -4.65 -10.11
N LYS A 29 4.89 -5.31 -9.09
CA LYS A 29 3.57 -5.96 -9.21
C LYS A 29 2.43 -4.99 -9.50
N MET A 30 2.56 -3.76 -9.04
CA MET A 30 1.58 -2.68 -9.27
C MET A 30 1.86 -1.88 -10.54
N GLU A 31 2.90 -2.24 -11.31
CA GLU A 31 3.30 -1.54 -12.54
C GLU A 31 3.58 -0.03 -12.33
N ILE A 32 4.09 0.34 -11.15
CA ILE A 32 4.50 1.71 -10.83
C ILE A 32 5.98 1.78 -10.46
N SER A 33 6.56 2.98 -10.54
CA SER A 33 7.94 3.19 -10.11
C SER A 33 8.07 3.03 -8.59
N SER A 34 9.24 2.54 -8.14
CA SER A 34 9.59 2.47 -6.72
C SER A 34 9.45 3.83 -6.02
N ALA A 35 9.73 4.94 -6.73
CA ALA A 35 9.59 6.29 -6.21
C ALA A 35 8.11 6.68 -5.99
N ASN A 36 7.21 6.29 -6.90
CA ASN A 36 5.77 6.52 -6.74
C ASN A 36 5.23 5.73 -5.54
N PHE A 37 5.58 4.44 -5.45
CA PHE A 37 5.19 3.58 -4.33
C PHE A 37 5.70 4.14 -3.00
N SER A 38 6.99 4.46 -2.91
CA SER A 38 7.60 5.04 -1.71
C SER A 38 6.97 6.39 -1.32
N SER A 39 6.59 7.21 -2.30
CA SER A 39 5.90 8.48 -2.03
C SER A 39 4.52 8.28 -1.43
N ARG A 40 3.75 7.26 -1.85
CA ARG A 40 2.47 6.90 -1.23
C ARG A 40 2.68 6.34 0.20
N LEU A 41 3.71 5.52 0.36
CA LEU A 41 4.05 4.88 1.64
C LEU A 41 4.48 5.90 2.72
N HIS A 42 5.20 6.95 2.33
CA HIS A 42 5.69 7.98 3.25
C HIS A 42 4.85 9.27 3.24
N GLY A 43 3.62 9.22 2.72
CA GLY A 43 2.66 10.32 2.80
C GLY A 43 2.93 11.52 1.89
N ARG A 44 3.91 11.44 0.98
CA ARG A 44 4.16 12.47 -0.05
C ARG A 44 3.08 12.47 -1.13
N LEU A 45 2.52 11.30 -1.42
CA LEU A 45 1.33 11.11 -2.25
C LEU A 45 0.22 10.49 -1.42
N LYS A 46 -1.03 10.81 -1.74
CA LYS A 46 -2.20 10.35 -0.98
C LYS A 46 -2.35 8.83 -1.00
N PHE A 47 -2.47 8.15 0.14
CA PHE A 47 -2.91 6.76 0.14
C PHE A 47 -4.42 6.73 -0.10
N ASN A 48 -4.87 6.48 -1.33
CA ASN A 48 -6.30 6.49 -1.69
C ASN A 48 -6.88 5.07 -1.80
N ALA A 49 -8.20 4.95 -1.95
CA ALA A 49 -8.88 3.67 -2.00
C ALA A 49 -8.41 2.81 -3.18
N ASP A 50 -8.15 3.41 -4.34
CA ASP A 50 -7.63 2.69 -5.50
C ASP A 50 -6.25 2.08 -5.22
N PHE A 51 -5.36 2.84 -4.57
CA PHE A 51 -4.05 2.34 -4.16
C PHE A 51 -4.16 1.24 -3.11
N ALA A 52 -5.08 1.38 -2.15
CA ALA A 52 -5.37 0.36 -1.13
C ALA A 52 -5.82 -0.97 -1.75
N LEU A 53 -6.75 -0.92 -2.72
CA LEU A 53 -7.24 -2.09 -3.43
C LEU A 53 -6.15 -2.72 -4.31
N ALA A 54 -5.39 -1.88 -5.03
CA ALA A 54 -4.32 -2.34 -5.91
C ALA A 54 -3.18 -3.02 -5.12
N VAL A 55 -2.78 -2.45 -3.97
CA VAL A 55 -1.74 -3.04 -3.13
C VAL A 55 -2.21 -4.32 -2.44
N ALA A 56 -3.47 -4.35 -1.98
CA ALA A 56 -4.08 -5.56 -1.40
C ALA A 56 -4.10 -6.71 -2.43
N LYS A 57 -4.49 -6.42 -3.67
CA LYS A 57 -4.43 -7.37 -4.78
C LYS A 57 -3.00 -7.81 -5.11
N ALA A 58 -2.03 -6.89 -5.13
CA ALA A 58 -0.63 -7.23 -5.40
C ALA A 58 -0.01 -8.13 -4.31
N LEU A 59 -0.45 -7.97 -3.07
CA LEU A 59 0.02 -8.74 -1.92
C LEU A 59 -0.84 -9.99 -1.63
N ASP A 60 -1.95 -10.17 -2.33
CA ASP A 60 -2.93 -11.23 -2.10
C ASP A 60 -3.47 -11.24 -0.66
N ILE A 61 -3.89 -10.07 -0.18
CA ILE A 61 -4.44 -9.85 1.17
C ILE A 61 -5.80 -9.17 1.13
N ASP A 62 -6.53 -9.26 2.23
CA ASP A 62 -7.83 -8.60 2.39
C ASP A 62 -7.68 -7.07 2.44
N PRO A 63 -8.36 -6.30 1.56
CA PRO A 63 -8.24 -4.85 1.52
C PRO A 63 -8.81 -4.13 2.76
N THR A 64 -9.63 -4.80 3.58
CA THR A 64 -10.15 -4.25 4.86
C THR A 64 -9.05 -3.95 5.88
N ILE A 65 -7.83 -4.48 5.66
CA ILE A 65 -6.66 -4.06 6.44
C ILE A 65 -6.40 -2.55 6.27
N PHE A 66 -6.68 -1.97 5.10
CA PHE A 66 -6.49 -0.56 4.77
C PHE A 66 -7.76 0.29 4.77
N LEU A 67 -8.94 -0.34 4.74
CA LEU A 67 -10.24 0.31 4.48
C LEU A 67 -11.19 0.19 5.68
N ASN A 68 -12.07 1.17 5.87
CA ASN A 68 -13.24 1.14 6.75
C ASN A 68 -14.53 1.12 5.95
#